data_AF-A0A4P9W9L3-F1
#
_entry.id   AF-A0A4P9W9L3-F1
#
_cell.length_a   1.000
_cell.length_b   1.000
_cell.length_c   1.000
_cell.angle_alpha   90.00
_cell.angle_beta   90.00
_cell.angle_gamma   90.00
#
_symmetry.space_group_name_H-M   'P 1'
#
loop_
_entity.id
_entity.type
_entity.pdbx_description
1 polymer ?
#
loop_
_entity_poly.entity_id
_entity_poly.type
_entity_poly.pdbx_seq_one_letter_code
_entity_poly.pdbx_strand_id
1 'polypeptide(L)'
;MESTPSPTLLLAQQARLASHAMQTVTAVQKSAALASIAQILAERKGDILDANRIDLENAKQEVEAGRLSSSLFKRLDLAGPDGEKYASLLDGVKDVDNLPDPTARPEVVVQISCLALKSGNAVILKGGKEATHSNEALFRAIKEGLRASDLPPAAVQLVHGRNEVEELLAMDAYVDLVIPRGSKQLVFNERW
;
A
#
# COMPACT_ATOMS: atom_id res chain seq x y z
N MET A 1 -31.53 18.07 17.49
CA MET A 1 -30.24 18.00 18.20
C MET A 1 -29.31 17.21 17.30
N GLU A 2 -28.43 17.88 16.55
CA GLU A 2 -27.42 17.18 15.75
C GLU A 2 -26.42 16.53 16.70
N SER A 3 -26.34 15.21 16.68
CA SER A 3 -25.32 14.45 17.40
C SER A 3 -23.96 14.81 16.82
N THR A 4 -23.02 15.22 17.67
CA THR A 4 -21.62 15.38 17.29
C THR A 4 -21.14 14.12 16.56
N PRO A 5 -20.55 14.22 15.35
CA PRO A 5 -20.10 13.06 14.61
C PRO A 5 -19.06 12.29 15.43
N SER A 6 -19.09 10.96 15.32
CA SER A 6 -18.11 10.12 16.02
C SER A 6 -16.69 10.45 15.54
N PRO A 7 -15.65 10.28 16.38
CA PRO A 7 -14.26 10.52 15.98
C PRO A 7 -13.86 9.76 14.71
N THR A 8 -14.34 8.51 14.56
CA THR A 8 -14.09 7.69 13.37
C THR A 8 -14.75 8.25 12.12
N LEU A 9 -15.99 8.76 12.23
CA LEU A 9 -16.67 9.40 11.11
C LEU A 9 -15.92 10.66 10.66
N LEU A 10 -15.42 11.45 11.60
CA LEU A 10 -14.62 12.64 11.30
C LEU A 10 -13.32 12.28 10.56
N LEU A 11 -12.60 11.25 11.01
CA LEU A 11 -11.39 10.77 10.33
C LEU A 11 -11.69 10.31 8.89
N ALA A 12 -12.77 9.56 8.69
CA ALA A 12 -13.18 9.10 7.37
C ALA A 12 -13.53 10.28 6.44
N GLN A 13 -14.27 11.27 6.95
CA GLN A 13 -14.62 12.49 6.20
C GLN A 13 -13.38 13.30 5.82
N GLN A 14 -12.44 13.49 6.75
CA GLN A 14 -11.18 14.18 6.50
C GLN A 14 -10.33 13.44 5.45
N ALA A 15 -10.21 12.12 5.55
CA ALA A 15 -9.49 11.30 4.57
C ALA A 15 -10.11 11.40 3.17
N ARG A 16 -11.45 11.40 3.07
CA ARG A 16 -12.15 11.59 1.79
C ARG A 16 -11.83 12.96 1.19
N LEU A 17 -11.94 14.03 1.96
CA LEU A 17 -11.64 15.39 1.50
C LEU A 17 -10.18 15.52 1.04
N ALA A 18 -9.23 14.98 1.80
CA ALA A 18 -7.83 14.97 1.43
C ALA A 18 -7.58 14.19 0.13
N SER A 19 -8.23 13.02 -0.04
CA SER A 19 -8.13 12.22 -1.26
C SER A 19 -8.60 12.99 -2.51
N HIS A 20 -9.67 13.79 -2.41
CA HIS A 20 -10.11 14.67 -3.49
C HIS A 20 -9.05 15.74 -3.82
N ALA A 21 -8.48 16.38 -2.81
CA ALA A 21 -7.43 17.38 -3.01
C ALA A 21 -6.16 16.79 -3.64
N MET A 22 -5.79 15.56 -3.24
CA MET A 22 -4.61 14.84 -3.76
C MET A 22 -4.63 14.60 -5.27
N GLN A 23 -5.81 14.61 -5.90
CA GLN A 23 -5.94 14.40 -7.35
C GLN A 23 -5.44 15.56 -8.20
N THR A 24 -5.29 16.76 -7.65
CA THR A 24 -4.74 17.93 -8.36
C THR A 24 -3.29 18.22 -8.01
N VAL A 25 -2.71 17.46 -7.08
CA VAL A 25 -1.35 17.66 -6.62
C VAL A 25 -0.38 17.21 -7.71
N THR A 26 0.55 18.09 -8.08
CA THR A 26 1.57 17.82 -9.09
C THR A 26 2.67 16.89 -8.56
N ALA A 27 3.46 16.30 -9.46
CA ALA A 27 4.63 15.52 -9.07
C ALA A 27 5.58 16.35 -8.17
N VAL A 28 5.85 17.60 -8.55
CA VAL A 28 6.71 18.53 -7.77
C VAL A 28 6.19 18.74 -6.35
N GLN A 29 4.88 18.94 -6.19
CA GLN A 29 4.29 19.11 -4.86
C GLN A 29 4.37 17.84 -4.02
N LYS A 30 4.21 16.65 -4.63
CA LYS A 30 4.38 15.36 -3.93
C LYS A 30 5.83 15.17 -3.50
N SER A 31 6.79 15.44 -4.38
CA SER A 31 8.22 15.34 -4.07
C SER A 31 8.63 16.30 -2.95
N ALA A 32 8.15 17.55 -2.98
CA ALA A 32 8.39 18.50 -1.90
C ALA A 32 7.83 18.01 -0.55
N ALA A 33 6.65 17.38 -0.55
CA ALA A 33 6.05 16.80 0.66
C ALA A 33 6.86 15.61 1.18
N LEU A 34 7.31 14.70 0.31
CA LEU A 34 8.14 13.55 0.69
C LEU A 34 9.50 14.00 1.25
N ALA A 35 10.14 15.00 0.62
CA ALA A 35 11.38 15.59 1.12
C ALA A 35 11.19 16.21 2.51
N SER A 36 10.09 16.95 2.73
CA SER A 36 9.75 17.52 4.04
C SER A 36 9.51 16.43 5.09
N ILE A 37 8.80 15.36 4.74
CA ILE A 37 8.59 14.21 5.64
C ILE A 37 9.93 13.58 6.02
N ALA A 38 10.80 13.30 5.04
CA ALA A 38 12.12 12.71 5.30
C ALA A 38 12.97 13.58 6.23
N GLN A 39 12.95 14.91 6.03
CA GLN A 39 13.64 15.86 6.90
C GLN A 39 13.10 15.82 8.33
N ILE A 40 11.79 15.92 8.52
CA ILE A 40 11.18 15.93 9.86
C ILE A 40 11.41 14.58 10.57
N LEU A 41 11.32 13.46 9.87
CA LEU A 41 11.64 12.14 10.44
C LEU A 41 13.12 12.04 10.88
N ALA A 42 14.04 12.67 10.15
CA ALA A 42 15.45 12.73 10.54
C ALA A 42 15.64 13.61 11.79
N GLU A 43 15.00 14.78 11.84
CA GLU A 43 15.06 15.71 12.98
C GLU A 43 14.43 15.12 14.25
N ARG A 44 13.34 14.36 14.11
CA ARG A 44 12.61 13.71 15.22
C ARG A 44 13.11 12.32 15.56
N LYS A 45 14.26 11.89 15.03
CA LYS A 45 14.83 10.55 15.25
C LYS A 45 14.93 10.19 16.74
N GLY A 46 15.40 11.12 17.57
CA GLY A 46 15.55 10.91 19.02
C GLY A 46 14.21 10.52 19.66
N ASP A 47 13.21 11.39 19.53
CA ASP A 47 11.86 11.18 20.07
C ASP A 47 11.22 9.87 19.57
N ILE A 48 11.39 9.55 18.29
CA ILE A 48 10.81 8.34 17.69
C ILE A 48 11.48 7.07 18.24
N LEU A 49 12.81 7.07 18.41
CA LEU A 49 13.52 5.93 18.97
C LEU A 49 13.29 5.79 20.48
N ASP A 50 13.09 6.90 21.20
CA ASP A 50 12.67 6.86 22.60
C ASP A 50 11.27 6.26 22.76
N ALA A 51 10.32 6.60 21.87
CA ALA A 51 9.01 5.95 21.84
C ALA A 51 9.12 4.46 21.49
N ASN A 52 9.92 4.10 20.47
CA ASN A 52 10.12 2.70 20.09
C ASN A 52 10.79 1.87 21.19
N ARG A 53 11.64 2.48 22.03
CA ARG A 53 12.22 1.81 23.19
C ARG A 53 11.17 1.39 24.21
N ILE A 54 10.16 2.24 24.45
CA ILE A 54 9.02 1.90 25.32
C ILE A 54 8.23 0.72 24.70
N ASP A 55 8.00 0.74 23.38
CA ASP A 55 7.32 -0.36 22.69
C ASP A 55 8.10 -1.68 22.80
N LEU A 56 9.43 -1.63 22.68
CA LEU A 56 10.30 -2.79 22.84
C LEU A 56 10.31 -3.30 24.28
N GLU A 57 10.28 -2.42 25.28
CA GLU A 57 10.16 -2.83 26.68
C GLU A 57 8.84 -3.56 26.96
N ASN A 58 7.72 -3.03 26.46
CA ASN A 58 6.40 -3.68 26.55
C ASN A 58 6.40 -5.03 25.80
N ALA A 59 6.94 -5.06 24.59
CA ALA A 59 6.98 -6.26 23.77
C ALA A 59 7.89 -7.36 24.36
N LYS A 60 8.95 -7.02 25.11
CA LYS A 60 9.77 -8.01 25.83
C LYS A 60 8.94 -8.80 26.83
N GLN A 61 8.06 -8.14 27.58
CA GLN A 61 7.17 -8.80 28.53
C GLN A 61 6.22 -9.79 27.82
N GLU A 62 5.74 -9.43 26.63
CA GLU A 62 4.89 -10.30 25.81
C GLU A 62 5.65 -11.50 25.24
N VAL A 63 6.94 -11.36 24.92
CA VAL A 63 7.81 -12.48 24.52
C VAL A 63 8.04 -13.42 25.69
N GLU A 64 8.37 -12.90 26.87
CA GLU A 64 8.57 -13.69 28.09
C GLU A 64 7.29 -14.44 28.49
N ALA A 65 6.13 -13.81 28.30
CA ALA A 65 4.83 -14.44 28.52
C ALA A 65 4.41 -15.42 27.40
N GLY A 66 5.23 -15.62 26.36
CA GLY A 66 4.96 -16.54 25.25
C GLY A 66 3.85 -16.08 24.29
N ARG A 67 3.40 -14.82 24.38
CA ARG A 67 2.35 -14.24 23.52
C ARG A 67 2.89 -13.59 22.25
N LEU A 68 4.18 -13.24 22.24
CA LEU A 68 4.87 -12.68 21.07
C LEU A 68 6.10 -13.51 20.69
N SER A 69 6.31 -13.74 19.39
CA SER A 69 7.50 -14.45 18.93
C SER A 69 8.73 -13.55 18.88
N SER A 70 9.92 -14.12 19.09
CA SER A 70 11.19 -13.38 18.99
C SER A 70 11.43 -12.80 17.60
N SER A 71 10.84 -13.39 16.55
CA SER A 71 10.90 -12.85 15.18
C SER A 71 10.09 -11.56 15.04
N LEU A 72 8.86 -11.52 15.56
CA LEU A 72 8.03 -10.32 15.54
C LEU A 72 8.63 -9.21 16.41
N PHE A 73 9.21 -9.57 17.56
CA PHE A 73 9.96 -8.63 18.39
C PHE A 73 11.10 -7.93 17.62
N LYS A 74 11.93 -8.69 16.88
CA LYS A 74 13.01 -8.12 16.07
C LYS A 74 12.52 -7.18 14.95
N ARG A 75 11.28 -7.36 14.49
CA ARG A 75 10.66 -6.50 13.47
C ARG A 75 10.12 -5.19 14.06
N LEU A 76 9.86 -5.14 15.35
CA LEU A 76 9.41 -3.93 16.05
C LEU A 76 10.54 -2.92 16.25
N ASP A 77 11.78 -3.41 16.38
CA ASP A 77 12.97 -2.58 16.55
C ASP A 77 13.26 -1.76 15.29
N LEU A 78 13.10 -0.43 15.43
CA LEU A 78 13.33 0.57 14.38
C LEU A 78 14.79 1.01 14.29
N ALA A 79 15.62 0.78 15.31
CA ALA A 79 17.01 1.18 15.29
C ALA A 79 17.85 0.17 14.48
N GLY A 80 17.78 -1.12 14.83
CA GLY A 80 18.77 -2.11 14.43
C GLY A 80 20.06 -2.00 15.27
N PRO A 81 21.00 -2.96 15.15
CA PRO A 81 22.20 -3.01 15.99
C PRO A 81 23.06 -1.75 15.95
N ASP A 82 23.11 -1.03 14.82
CA ASP A 82 23.93 0.17 14.62
C ASP A 82 23.10 1.38 14.13
N GLY A 83 21.78 1.34 14.32
CA GLY A 83 20.87 2.39 13.85
C GLY A 83 20.58 2.33 12.34
N GLU A 84 20.98 1.26 11.66
CA GLU A 84 20.92 1.11 10.21
C GLU A 84 19.48 0.95 9.69
N LYS A 85 18.58 0.33 10.47
CA LYS A 85 17.18 0.20 10.07
C LYS A 85 16.49 1.55 9.98
N TYR A 86 16.80 2.47 10.92
CA TYR A 86 16.23 3.81 10.87
C TYR A 86 16.78 4.60 9.68
N ALA A 87 18.07 4.42 9.36
CA ALA A 87 18.64 5.01 8.15
C ALA A 87 17.94 4.47 6.88
N SER A 88 17.74 3.16 6.79
CA SER A 88 16.98 2.54 5.68
C SER A 88 15.52 3.01 5.61
N LEU A 89 14.88 3.31 6.75
CA LEU A 89 13.54 3.90 6.77
C LEU A 89 13.53 5.27 6.08
N LEU A 90 14.53 6.12 6.38
CA LEU A 90 14.65 7.44 5.74
C LEU A 90 14.98 7.33 4.25
N ASP A 91 15.84 6.38 3.86
CA ASP A 91 16.15 6.13 2.46
C ASP A 91 14.95 5.60 1.69
N GLY A 92 14.10 4.77 2.33
CA GLY A 92 12.84 4.32 1.74
C GLY A 92 11.90 5.46 1.33
N VAL A 93 11.89 6.58 2.07
CA VAL A 93 11.10 7.77 1.67
C VAL A 93 11.67 8.41 0.40
N LYS A 94 13.00 8.47 0.27
CA LYS A 94 13.68 9.01 -0.93
C LYS A 94 13.50 8.08 -2.13
N ASP A 95 13.57 6.77 -1.91
CA ASP A 95 13.39 5.78 -2.96
C ASP A 95 11.99 5.89 -3.57
N VAL A 96 10.96 6.12 -2.74
CA VAL A 96 9.59 6.36 -3.21
C VAL A 96 9.48 7.62 -4.06
N ASP A 97 10.19 8.70 -3.70
CA ASP A 97 10.19 9.94 -4.50
C ASP A 97 10.81 9.74 -5.89
N ASN A 98 11.80 8.85 -5.98
CA ASN A 98 12.45 8.49 -7.24
C ASN A 98 11.63 7.50 -8.10
N LEU A 99 10.50 6.98 -7.58
CA LEU A 99 9.67 6.08 -8.35
C LEU A 99 9.00 6.84 -9.51
N PRO A 100 9.12 6.33 -10.74
CA PRO A 100 8.56 6.99 -11.89
C PRO A 100 7.02 6.89 -11.89
N ASP A 101 6.31 7.92 -12.40
CA ASP A 101 4.84 8.03 -12.30
C ASP A 101 4.14 6.77 -12.86
N PRO A 102 3.36 6.04 -12.05
CA PRO A 102 2.87 4.69 -12.37
C PRO A 102 1.73 4.62 -13.40
N THR A 103 1.34 5.74 -14.00
CA THR A 103 0.19 5.77 -14.93
C THR A 103 0.49 4.97 -16.22
N ALA A 104 -0.39 4.02 -16.57
CA ALA A 104 -0.36 3.20 -17.80
C ALA A 104 0.89 2.31 -18.02
N ARG A 105 1.41 1.71 -16.94
CA ARG A 105 2.61 0.87 -16.95
C ARG A 105 2.31 -0.63 -16.86
N PRO A 106 2.60 -1.44 -17.91
CA PRO A 106 2.41 -2.88 -17.87
C PRO A 106 3.22 -3.57 -16.76
N GLU A 107 4.39 -3.05 -16.40
CA GLU A 107 5.25 -3.60 -15.35
C GLU A 107 4.57 -3.65 -13.97
N VAL A 108 3.59 -2.78 -13.73
CA VAL A 108 2.80 -2.75 -12.48
C VAL A 108 2.02 -4.05 -12.29
N VAL A 109 1.59 -4.72 -13.37
CA VAL A 109 0.92 -6.03 -13.31
C VAL A 109 1.80 -7.04 -12.59
N VAL A 110 3.09 -7.09 -12.92
CA VAL A 110 4.07 -8.00 -12.31
C VAL A 110 4.35 -7.60 -10.87
N GLN A 111 4.65 -6.32 -10.62
CA GLN A 111 5.00 -5.82 -9.30
C GLN A 111 3.89 -6.08 -8.27
N ILE A 112 2.64 -5.75 -8.60
CA ILE A 112 1.51 -5.93 -7.70
C ILE A 112 1.17 -7.41 -7.53
N SER A 113 1.26 -8.22 -8.59
CA SER A 113 1.10 -9.69 -8.46
C SER A 113 2.10 -10.28 -7.48
N CYS A 114 3.38 -9.96 -7.64
CA CYS A 114 4.43 -10.45 -6.76
C CYS A 114 4.23 -9.99 -5.31
N LEU A 115 3.85 -8.72 -5.09
CA LEU A 115 3.60 -8.19 -3.75
C LEU A 115 2.38 -8.86 -3.09
N ALA A 116 1.29 -9.05 -3.83
CA ALA A 116 0.10 -9.74 -3.34
C ALA A 116 0.43 -11.18 -2.93
N LEU A 117 1.08 -11.94 -3.81
CA LEU A 117 1.50 -13.31 -3.52
C LEU A 117 2.43 -13.38 -2.31
N LYS A 118 3.42 -12.47 -2.21
CA LYS A 118 4.38 -12.45 -1.10
C LYS A 118 3.73 -12.10 0.24
N SER A 119 2.65 -11.33 0.23
CA SER A 119 1.88 -10.93 1.41
C SER A 119 0.71 -11.87 1.73
N GLY A 120 0.53 -12.95 0.96
CA GLY A 120 -0.53 -13.93 1.17
C GLY A 120 -1.92 -13.48 0.69
N ASN A 121 -1.97 -12.48 -0.20
CA ASN A 121 -3.20 -11.94 -0.76
C ASN A 121 -3.45 -12.47 -2.17
N ALA A 122 -4.71 -12.73 -2.50
CA ALA A 122 -5.15 -12.83 -3.89
C ALA A 122 -5.35 -11.42 -4.47
N VAL A 123 -5.18 -11.26 -5.78
CA VAL A 123 -5.35 -9.96 -6.44
C VAL A 123 -6.10 -10.07 -7.75
N ILE A 124 -7.00 -9.11 -7.98
CA ILE A 124 -7.65 -8.88 -9.26
C ILE A 124 -7.10 -7.57 -9.83
N LEU A 125 -6.51 -7.65 -11.02
CA LEU A 125 -5.84 -6.53 -11.66
C LEU A 125 -6.71 -5.95 -12.77
N LYS A 126 -6.73 -4.62 -12.88
CA LYS A 126 -7.26 -3.90 -14.05
C LYS A 126 -6.17 -3.01 -14.62
N GLY A 127 -5.63 -3.39 -15.78
CA GLY A 127 -4.72 -2.52 -16.52
C GLY A 127 -5.42 -1.45 -17.35
N GLY A 128 -4.70 -0.39 -17.74
CA GLY A 128 -5.19 0.60 -18.70
C GLY A 128 -5.46 -0.01 -20.08
N LYS A 129 -6.43 0.54 -20.82
CA LYS A 129 -6.81 0.04 -22.17
C LYS A 129 -5.67 0.19 -23.18
N GLU A 130 -4.79 1.15 -22.93
CA GLU A 130 -3.60 1.51 -23.70
C GLU A 130 -2.54 0.41 -23.65
N ALA A 131 -2.54 -0.41 -22.59
CA ALA A 131 -1.57 -1.47 -22.33
C ALA A 131 -2.18 -2.89 -22.43
N THR A 132 -3.37 -3.03 -23.05
CA THR A 132 -4.16 -4.30 -23.02
C THR A 132 -3.35 -5.53 -23.42
N HIS A 133 -2.63 -5.49 -24.55
CA HIS A 133 -1.84 -6.64 -25.03
C HIS A 133 -0.67 -6.97 -24.10
N SER A 134 0.04 -5.96 -23.60
CA SER A 134 1.15 -6.15 -22.66
C SER A 134 0.66 -6.73 -21.33
N ASN A 135 -0.45 -6.22 -20.80
CA ASN A 135 -1.06 -6.74 -19.57
C ASN A 135 -1.45 -8.21 -19.72
N GLU A 136 -2.07 -8.57 -20.84
CA GLU A 136 -2.47 -9.93 -21.15
C GLU A 136 -1.27 -10.88 -21.27
N ALA A 137 -0.22 -10.47 -21.98
CA ALA A 137 1.00 -11.27 -22.12
C ALA A 137 1.69 -11.49 -20.77
N LEU A 138 1.82 -10.45 -19.94
CA LEU A 138 2.39 -10.54 -18.60
C LEU A 138 1.53 -11.43 -17.69
N PHE A 139 0.20 -11.28 -17.74
CA PHE A 139 -0.73 -12.10 -16.96
C PHE A 139 -0.63 -13.58 -17.34
N ARG A 140 -0.52 -13.91 -18.63
CA ARG A 140 -0.31 -15.30 -19.08
C ARG A 140 0.97 -15.89 -18.51
N ALA A 141 2.09 -15.17 -18.58
CA ALA A 141 3.36 -15.62 -18.01
C ALA A 141 3.25 -15.84 -16.49
N ILE A 142 2.57 -14.93 -15.76
CA ILE A 142 2.32 -15.09 -14.32
C ILE A 142 1.47 -16.34 -14.06
N LYS A 143 0.40 -16.57 -14.83
CA LYS A 143 -0.46 -17.75 -14.70
C LYS A 143 0.28 -19.06 -14.98
N GLU A 144 1.18 -19.07 -15.96
CA GLU A 144 2.06 -20.22 -16.22
C GLU A 144 2.99 -20.49 -15.03
N GLY A 145 3.63 -19.45 -14.47
CA GLY A 145 4.44 -19.57 -13.26
C GLY A 145 3.65 -20.09 -12.06
N LEU A 146 2.43 -19.61 -11.85
CA LEU A 146 1.56 -20.10 -10.77
C LEU A 146 1.18 -21.57 -10.97
N ARG A 147 0.85 -22.00 -12.20
CA ARG A 147 0.53 -23.41 -12.50
C ARG A 147 1.72 -24.35 -12.28
N ALA A 148 2.95 -23.84 -12.39
CA ALA A 148 4.17 -24.58 -12.11
C ALA A 148 4.56 -24.55 -10.61
N SER A 149 3.72 -23.96 -9.75
CA SER A 149 3.94 -23.82 -8.31
C SER A 149 2.82 -24.48 -7.50
N ASP A 150 2.96 -24.51 -6.18
CA ASP A 150 1.92 -24.99 -5.26
C ASP A 150 0.85 -23.95 -4.94
N LEU A 151 0.92 -22.75 -5.52
CA LEU A 151 -0.06 -21.69 -5.29
C LEU A 151 -1.27 -21.82 -6.23
N PRO A 152 -2.48 -21.47 -5.76
CA PRO A 152 -3.67 -21.55 -6.60
C PRO A 152 -3.53 -20.59 -7.79
N PRO A 153 -3.73 -21.05 -9.04
CA PRO A 153 -3.64 -20.17 -10.21
C PRO A 153 -4.61 -18.98 -10.17
N ALA A 154 -5.66 -19.04 -9.35
CA ALA A 154 -6.62 -17.95 -9.14
C ALA A 154 -6.11 -16.86 -8.18
N ALA A 155 -4.93 -17.02 -7.56
CA ALA A 155 -4.33 -16.01 -6.70
C ALA A 155 -4.04 -14.70 -7.44
N VAL A 156 -3.90 -14.74 -8.77
CA VAL A 156 -3.81 -13.56 -9.63
C VAL A 156 -4.87 -13.69 -10.72
N GLN A 157 -5.68 -12.65 -10.87
CA GLN A 157 -6.70 -12.52 -11.91
C GLN A 157 -6.55 -11.17 -12.63
N LEU A 158 -7.01 -11.10 -13.88
CA LEU A 158 -7.00 -9.90 -14.70
C LEU A 158 -8.41 -9.68 -15.27
N VAL A 159 -8.93 -8.46 -15.14
CA VAL A 159 -10.17 -8.01 -15.80
C VAL A 159 -9.85 -7.00 -16.90
N HIS A 160 -10.74 -6.88 -17.89
CA HIS A 160 -10.48 -6.12 -19.12
C HIS A 160 -11.39 -4.91 -19.28
N GLY A 161 -12.65 -5.04 -18.86
CA GLY A 161 -13.71 -4.05 -19.01
C GLY A 161 -13.84 -3.10 -17.82
N ARG A 162 -14.52 -1.98 -18.03
CA ARG A 162 -14.96 -1.09 -16.94
C ARG A 162 -16.15 -1.67 -16.19
N ASN A 163 -17.07 -2.34 -16.90
CA ASN A 163 -18.24 -2.96 -16.29
C ASN A 163 -17.86 -4.04 -15.26
N GLU A 164 -16.87 -4.87 -15.57
CA GLU A 164 -16.34 -5.87 -14.63
C GLU A 164 -15.79 -5.20 -13.36
N VAL A 165 -15.16 -4.03 -13.49
CA VAL A 165 -14.72 -3.26 -12.33
C VAL A 165 -15.95 -2.80 -11.54
N GLU A 166 -16.93 -2.13 -12.17
CA GLU A 166 -18.15 -1.69 -11.49
C GLU A 166 -18.88 -2.81 -10.72
N GLU A 167 -18.91 -4.02 -11.28
CA GLU A 167 -19.45 -5.20 -10.59
C GLU A 167 -18.62 -5.60 -9.37
N LEU A 168 -17.29 -5.73 -9.51
CA LEU A 168 -16.37 -6.07 -8.41
C LEU A 168 -16.42 -5.06 -7.26
N LEU A 169 -16.60 -3.79 -7.60
CA LEU A 169 -16.70 -2.69 -6.66
C LEU A 169 -17.95 -2.80 -5.75
N ALA A 170 -19.00 -3.49 -6.21
CA ALA A 170 -20.20 -3.76 -5.41
C ALA A 170 -20.11 -5.07 -4.60
N MET A 171 -19.01 -5.83 -4.71
CA MET A 171 -18.83 -7.15 -4.06
C MET A 171 -18.04 -7.03 -2.76
N ASP A 172 -18.55 -6.27 -1.79
CA ASP A 172 -17.96 -6.08 -0.45
C ASP A 172 -17.73 -7.40 0.32
N ALA A 173 -18.53 -8.42 0.04
CA ALA A 173 -18.35 -9.77 0.61
C ALA A 173 -17.11 -10.53 0.08
N TYR A 174 -16.50 -10.08 -1.02
CA TYR A 174 -15.40 -10.78 -1.71
C TYR A 174 -14.17 -9.90 -1.97
N VAL A 175 -14.29 -8.58 -1.88
CA VAL A 175 -13.20 -7.62 -2.15
C VAL A 175 -12.94 -6.78 -0.90
N ASP A 176 -11.86 -7.10 -0.19
CA ASP A 176 -11.51 -6.42 1.06
C ASP A 176 -10.90 -5.02 0.85
N LEU A 177 -10.20 -4.81 -0.27
CA LEU A 177 -9.50 -3.57 -0.56
C LEU A 177 -9.44 -3.29 -2.06
N VAL A 178 -9.77 -2.05 -2.43
CA VAL A 178 -9.62 -1.53 -3.79
C VAL A 178 -8.56 -0.43 -3.79
N ILE A 179 -7.58 -0.54 -4.68
CA ILE A 179 -6.54 0.48 -4.88
C ILE A 179 -6.70 1.10 -6.27
N PRO A 180 -7.50 2.18 -6.43
CA PRO A 180 -7.64 2.84 -7.70
C PRO A 180 -6.35 3.60 -8.06
N ARG A 181 -5.87 3.42 -9.28
CA ARG A 181 -4.67 4.08 -9.83
C ARG A 181 -4.99 4.70 -11.18
N GLY A 182 -5.11 6.02 -11.24
CA GLY A 182 -5.43 6.73 -12.48
C GLY A 182 -6.09 8.08 -12.25
N SER A 183 -6.79 8.57 -13.27
CA SER A 183 -7.42 9.90 -13.26
C SER A 183 -8.54 10.05 -12.22
N LYS A 184 -8.92 11.29 -11.92
CA LYS A 184 -10.07 11.64 -11.05
C LYS A 184 -11.33 10.81 -11.34
N GLN A 185 -11.65 10.61 -12.61
CA GLN A 185 -12.84 9.86 -13.05
C GLN A 185 -12.76 8.37 -12.69
N LEU A 186 -11.56 7.81 -12.52
CA LEU A 186 -11.36 6.43 -12.08
C LEU A 186 -11.40 6.32 -10.56
N VAL A 187 -10.83 7.30 -9.84
CA VAL A 187 -10.76 7.29 -8.37
C VAL A 187 -12.10 7.68 -7.74
N PHE A 188 -12.87 8.54 -8.40
CA PHE A 188 -14.16 9.03 -7.92
C PHE A 188 -15.24 8.74 -8.95
N ASN A 189 -15.95 7.62 -8.74
CA ASN A 189 -17.29 7.42 -9.28
C ASN A 189 -18.28 7.86 -8.19
N GLU A 190 -19.31 8.64 -8.51
CA GLU A 190 -20.24 9.25 -7.54
C GLU A 190 -21.17 8.24 -6.82
N ARG A 191 -20.86 6.94 -6.91
CA ARG A 191 -21.66 5.82 -6.35
C ARG A 191 -20.96 5.04 -5.25
N TRP A 192 -19.96 5.63 -4.62
CA TRP A 192 -19.32 5.10 -3.42
C TRP A 192 -19.88 5.71 -2.15
#